data_AF-A0A1J3IVK1-F1
#
_entry.id   AF-A0A1J3IVK1-F1
#
_cell.length_a   1.000
_cell.length_b   1.000
_cell.length_c   1.000
_cell.angle_alpha   90.00
_cell.angle_beta   90.00
_cell.angle_gamma   90.00
#
_symmetry.space_group_name_H-M   'P 1'
#
loop_
_entity.id
_entity.type
_entity.pdbx_description
1 polymer ?
#
loop_
_entity_poly.entity_id
_entity_poly.type
_entity_poly.pdbx_seq_one_letter_code
_entity_poly.pdbx_strand_id
1 'polypeptide(L)'
;SVYDSTMDILKHKQIRTIAIIAEGVPERRTRHLIREAARKNVTIIGPATVGGIKPGCFRIGNTGGMLDNVIASKLYRPGSVAYVARSGGMSNELNNIIARNSDGVYEGIAIGGDRYPGTTFIDHLLRYQANPEVKIMMVLGEVGGVEEYEICRLIDEKILTKPIVAWCIGTCAKLFPYEVQFGHAGACATGQTETADAKNLALKKRGVIVPQSFEDFGIALNQLYISLVEAGTIKIKEEPPVPTIPVDYEWARKLGLIRKPSSFISSIVDERGDEL
;
A
#
# COMPACT_ATOMS: atom_id res chain seq x y z
N SER A 1 13.39 8.10 -19.66
CA SER A 1 13.08 6.68 -19.39
C SER A 1 11.65 6.52 -18.89
N VAL A 2 11.29 6.86 -17.65
CA VAL A 2 9.93 6.63 -17.09
C VAL A 2 8.83 7.40 -17.83
N TYR A 3 9.04 8.69 -18.03
CA TYR A 3 8.05 9.54 -18.70
C TYR A 3 7.84 9.11 -20.15
N ASP A 4 8.93 8.91 -20.90
CA ASP A 4 8.87 8.53 -22.31
C ASP A 4 8.26 7.14 -22.49
N SER A 5 8.64 6.17 -21.64
CA SER A 5 8.07 4.81 -21.68
C SER A 5 6.58 4.81 -21.33
N THR A 6 6.16 5.58 -20.32
CA THR A 6 4.74 5.68 -19.96
C THR A 6 3.93 6.32 -21.09
N MET A 7 4.45 7.40 -21.70
CA MET A 7 3.81 8.05 -22.84
C MET A 7 3.69 7.13 -24.05
N ASP A 8 4.68 6.28 -24.30
CA ASP A 8 4.63 5.28 -25.36
C ASP A 8 3.60 4.19 -25.07
N ILE A 9 3.61 3.64 -23.86
CA ILE A 9 2.63 2.63 -23.40
C ILE A 9 1.19 3.16 -23.52
N LEU A 10 0.96 4.44 -23.20
CA LEU A 10 -0.36 5.09 -23.32
C LEU A 10 -0.89 5.14 -24.77
N LYS A 11 -0.08 4.87 -25.80
CA LYS A 11 -0.56 4.73 -27.19
C LYS A 11 -1.37 3.43 -27.39
N HIS A 12 -1.15 2.42 -26.56
CA HIS A 12 -1.75 1.10 -26.69
C HIS A 12 -3.07 1.00 -25.90
N LYS A 13 -4.20 0.82 -26.62
CA LYS A 13 -5.55 0.84 -26.04
C LYS A 13 -5.85 -0.35 -25.12
N GLN A 14 -5.13 -1.47 -25.26
CA GLN A 14 -5.34 -2.66 -24.41
C GLN A 14 -4.84 -2.45 -22.98
N ILE A 15 -3.97 -1.46 -22.74
CA ILE A 15 -3.43 -1.20 -21.40
C ILE A 15 -4.41 -0.32 -20.64
N ARG A 16 -4.90 -0.84 -19.50
CA ARG A 16 -5.91 -0.17 -18.66
C ARG A 16 -5.35 0.31 -17.32
N THR A 17 -4.23 -0.26 -16.89
CA THR A 17 -3.55 0.11 -15.65
C THR A 17 -2.04 0.13 -15.88
N ILE A 18 -1.35 1.16 -15.39
CA ILE A 18 0.10 1.30 -15.43
C ILE A 18 0.58 1.53 -13.99
N ALA A 19 1.55 0.74 -13.52
CA ALA A 19 2.19 0.96 -12.25
C ALA A 19 3.57 1.59 -12.47
N ILE A 20 3.80 2.79 -11.92
CA ILE A 20 5.06 3.52 -12.07
C ILE A 20 5.87 3.37 -10.77
N ILE A 21 6.87 2.48 -10.80
CA ILE A 21 7.64 2.15 -9.60
C ILE A 21 8.67 3.24 -9.25
N ALA A 22 9.20 3.92 -10.26
CA ALA A 22 10.28 4.88 -10.09
C ALA A 22 9.90 6.04 -9.16
N GLU A 23 10.82 6.38 -8.26
CA GLU A 23 10.75 7.54 -7.37
C GLU A 23 11.53 8.72 -7.95
N GLY A 24 11.16 9.94 -7.57
CA GLY A 24 11.85 11.16 -8.03
C GLY A 24 11.46 11.59 -9.45
N VAL A 25 10.26 11.23 -9.91
CA VAL A 25 9.75 11.71 -11.20
C VAL A 25 9.37 13.20 -11.05
N PRO A 26 9.88 14.12 -11.90
CA PRO A 26 9.56 15.53 -11.75
C PRO A 26 8.05 15.80 -11.79
N GLU A 27 7.53 16.57 -10.82
CA GLU A 27 6.09 16.82 -10.64
C GLU A 27 5.38 17.28 -11.92
N ARG A 28 6.03 18.14 -12.73
CA ARG A 28 5.49 18.60 -14.01
C ARG A 28 5.24 17.44 -14.99
N ARG A 29 6.17 16.47 -15.05
CA ARG A 29 6.03 15.28 -15.90
C ARG A 29 4.93 14.38 -15.38
N THR A 30 4.87 14.15 -14.06
CA THR A 30 3.81 13.35 -13.44
C THR A 30 2.42 13.93 -13.72
N ARG A 31 2.22 15.25 -13.55
CA ARG A 31 0.96 15.92 -13.90
C ARG A 31 0.57 15.76 -15.38
N HIS A 32 1.56 15.76 -16.27
CA HIS A 32 1.29 15.50 -17.69
C HIS A 32 0.86 14.05 -17.93
N LEU A 33 1.54 13.07 -17.32
CA LEU A 33 1.15 11.65 -17.40
C LEU A 33 -0.28 11.43 -16.87
N ILE A 34 -0.63 12.05 -15.74
CA ILE A 34 -1.98 12.00 -15.15
C ILE A 34 -3.02 12.49 -16.17
N ARG A 35 -2.77 13.65 -16.79
CA ARG A 35 -3.69 14.23 -17.78
C ARG A 35 -3.90 13.31 -18.98
N GLU A 36 -2.82 12.74 -19.53
CA GLU A 36 -2.90 11.85 -20.68
C GLU A 36 -3.56 10.52 -20.36
N ALA A 37 -3.27 9.96 -19.18
CA ALA A 37 -3.90 8.74 -18.71
C ALA A 37 -5.41 8.93 -18.48
N ALA A 38 -5.82 10.06 -17.88
CA ALA A 38 -7.23 10.40 -17.70
C ALA A 38 -7.98 10.50 -19.04
N ARG A 39 -7.40 11.17 -20.06
CA ARG A 39 -7.98 11.24 -21.43
C ARG A 39 -8.19 9.87 -22.07
N LYS A 40 -7.35 8.90 -21.72
CA LYS A 40 -7.38 7.53 -22.25
C LYS A 40 -8.09 6.56 -21.31
N ASN A 41 -8.62 7.06 -20.20
CA ASN A 41 -9.24 6.27 -19.14
C ASN A 41 -8.32 5.14 -18.65
N VAL A 42 -7.03 5.44 -18.45
CA VAL A 42 -6.02 4.50 -17.94
C VAL A 42 -5.72 4.86 -16.48
N THR A 43 -5.71 3.86 -15.61
CA THR A 43 -5.38 4.00 -14.20
C THR A 43 -3.86 4.03 -14.02
N ILE A 44 -3.32 5.01 -13.29
CA ILE A 44 -1.89 5.03 -12.92
C ILE A 44 -1.75 4.82 -11.42
N ILE A 45 -1.06 3.77 -11.00
CA ILE A 45 -0.67 3.56 -9.60
C ILE A 45 0.79 4.01 -9.46
N GLY A 46 1.08 4.94 -8.54
CA GLY A 46 2.38 5.61 -8.44
C GLY A 46 2.37 7.00 -9.11
N PRO A 47 3.52 7.67 -9.31
CA PRO A 47 4.89 7.17 -9.14
C PRO A 47 5.31 6.94 -7.68
N ALA A 48 6.56 6.53 -7.47
CA ALA A 48 7.13 6.25 -6.14
C ALA A 48 6.30 5.23 -5.34
N THR A 49 5.95 4.10 -5.97
CA THR A 49 5.14 3.05 -5.35
C THR A 49 5.77 1.67 -5.52
N VAL A 50 5.50 0.79 -4.57
CA VAL A 50 5.72 -0.66 -4.74
C VAL A 50 4.63 -1.32 -5.61
N GLY A 51 3.49 -0.64 -5.76
CA GLY A 51 2.32 -1.08 -6.51
C GLY A 51 1.15 -1.42 -5.59
N GLY A 52 0.78 -2.70 -5.55
CA GLY A 52 -0.40 -3.19 -4.87
C GLY A 52 -0.57 -4.70 -5.03
N ILE A 53 -1.43 -5.26 -4.20
CA ILE A 53 -1.71 -6.70 -4.15
C ILE A 53 -3.21 -6.93 -3.99
N LYS A 54 -3.73 -7.85 -4.80
CA LYS A 54 -5.07 -8.42 -4.65
C LYS A 54 -4.89 -9.93 -4.38
N PRO A 55 -4.89 -10.35 -3.10
CA PRO A 55 -4.66 -11.74 -2.72
C PRO A 55 -5.51 -12.74 -3.50
N GLY A 56 -4.87 -13.81 -3.98
CA GLY A 56 -5.50 -14.83 -4.84
C GLY A 56 -5.77 -14.38 -6.28
N CYS A 57 -5.42 -13.16 -6.68
CA CYS A 57 -5.63 -12.65 -8.04
C CYS A 57 -4.34 -12.15 -8.70
N PHE A 58 -3.75 -11.07 -8.19
CA PHE A 58 -2.63 -10.41 -8.85
C PHE A 58 -1.77 -9.61 -7.86
N ARG A 59 -0.48 -9.51 -8.16
CA ARG A 59 0.50 -8.76 -7.38
C ARG A 59 1.37 -7.93 -8.31
N ILE A 60 1.45 -6.63 -8.07
CA ILE A 60 2.29 -5.72 -8.85
C ILE A 60 3.73 -5.82 -8.34
N GLY A 61 4.62 -6.37 -9.17
CA GLY A 61 6.06 -6.40 -8.92
C GLY A 61 6.43 -6.99 -7.55
N ASN A 62 7.10 -6.17 -6.75
CA ASN A 62 7.68 -6.56 -5.46
C ASN A 62 6.74 -6.39 -4.26
N THR A 63 5.48 -6.00 -4.47
CA THR A 63 4.52 -5.82 -3.38
C THR A 63 4.39 -7.11 -2.57
N GLY A 64 4.43 -7.05 -1.24
CA GLY A 64 4.37 -8.24 -0.38
C GLY A 64 5.68 -9.00 -0.24
N GLY A 65 6.76 -8.62 -0.93
CA GLY A 65 8.10 -9.17 -0.75
C GLY A 65 8.25 -10.64 -1.16
N MET A 66 9.11 -11.35 -0.44
CA MET A 66 9.38 -12.78 -0.67
C MET A 66 8.15 -13.64 -0.33
N LEU A 67 8.14 -14.87 -0.86
CA LEU A 67 7.04 -15.80 -0.66
C LEU A 67 6.76 -16.08 0.82
N ASP A 68 7.81 -16.15 1.65
CA ASP A 68 7.69 -16.34 3.10
C ASP A 68 6.76 -15.30 3.74
N ASN A 69 6.86 -14.03 3.33
CA ASN A 69 5.99 -12.97 3.81
C ASN A 69 4.57 -13.05 3.21
N VAL A 70 4.45 -13.45 1.94
CA VAL A 70 3.14 -13.70 1.29
C VAL A 70 2.38 -14.78 2.06
N ILE A 71 3.05 -15.85 2.50
CA ILE A 71 2.48 -16.92 3.30
C ILE A 71 2.17 -16.43 4.72
N ALA A 72 3.14 -15.80 5.39
CA ALA A 72 2.99 -15.33 6.77
C ALA A 72 1.84 -14.32 6.93
N SER A 73 1.65 -13.46 5.93
CA SER A 73 0.54 -12.48 5.88
C SER A 73 -0.72 -13.01 5.18
N LYS A 74 -0.78 -14.32 4.88
CA LYS A 74 -1.94 -14.99 4.25
C LYS A 74 -2.41 -14.35 2.94
N LEU A 75 -1.50 -13.76 2.17
CA LEU A 75 -1.77 -13.00 0.94
C LEU A 75 -2.04 -13.88 -0.30
N TYR A 76 -2.13 -15.20 -0.13
CA TYR A 76 -2.50 -16.15 -1.17
C TYR A 76 -4.02 -16.33 -1.32
N ARG A 77 -4.82 -15.82 -0.37
CA ARG A 77 -6.28 -15.88 -0.39
C ARG A 77 -6.90 -14.54 0.04
N PRO A 78 -8.08 -14.16 -0.48
CA PRO A 78 -8.71 -12.89 -0.15
C PRO A 78 -9.39 -12.93 1.23
N GLY A 79 -9.24 -11.84 2.00
CA GLY A 79 -10.09 -11.53 3.17
C GLY A 79 -11.16 -10.49 2.83
N SER A 80 -11.58 -9.70 3.83
CA SER A 80 -12.66 -8.72 3.70
C SER A 80 -12.19 -7.25 3.84
N VAL A 81 -10.90 -7.04 4.13
CA VAL A 81 -10.34 -5.71 4.41
C VAL A 81 -9.59 -5.17 3.19
N ALA A 82 -10.00 -4.03 2.65
CA ALA A 82 -9.23 -3.36 1.60
C ALA A 82 -8.51 -2.14 2.17
N TYR A 83 -7.28 -1.88 1.72
CA TYR A 83 -6.54 -0.71 2.18
C TYR A 83 -5.99 0.13 1.03
N VAL A 84 -5.76 1.40 1.34
CA VAL A 84 -5.01 2.33 0.50
C VAL A 84 -4.03 3.13 1.37
N ALA A 85 -2.78 3.21 0.93
CA ALA A 85 -1.69 3.85 1.68
C ALA A 85 -0.81 4.71 0.77
N ARG A 86 -0.10 5.68 1.34
CA ARG A 86 0.96 6.43 0.62
C ARG A 86 2.25 5.61 0.50
N SER A 87 2.76 5.15 1.63
CA SER A 87 4.05 4.44 1.72
C SER A 87 3.96 2.98 1.24
N GLY A 88 4.86 2.58 0.35
CA GLY A 88 5.03 1.19 -0.05
C GLY A 88 5.55 0.29 1.09
N GLY A 89 6.47 0.77 1.91
CA GLY A 89 6.97 0.01 3.08
C GLY A 89 5.86 -0.26 4.08
N MET A 90 5.09 0.76 4.43
CA MET A 90 3.96 0.60 5.35
C MET A 90 2.83 -0.24 4.76
N SER A 91 2.67 -0.30 3.43
CA SER A 91 1.70 -1.22 2.82
C SER A 91 1.99 -2.68 3.16
N ASN A 92 3.28 -3.04 3.28
CA ASN A 92 3.65 -4.38 3.69
C ASN A 92 3.40 -4.63 5.19
N GLU A 93 3.60 -3.60 6.03
CA GLU A 93 3.23 -3.68 7.44
C GLU A 93 1.71 -3.80 7.62
N LEU A 94 0.91 -3.10 6.79
CA LEU A 94 -0.54 -3.25 6.79
C LEU A 94 -0.96 -4.67 6.43
N ASN A 95 -0.29 -5.33 5.48
CA ASN A 95 -0.56 -6.74 5.20
C ASN A 95 -0.41 -7.61 6.46
N ASN A 96 0.67 -7.40 7.23
CA ASN A 96 0.94 -8.11 8.47
C ASN A 96 -0.08 -7.77 9.58
N ILE A 97 -0.37 -6.48 9.81
CA ILE A 97 -1.35 -6.02 10.80
C ILE A 97 -2.73 -6.60 10.48
N ILE A 98 -3.18 -6.49 9.23
CA ILE A 98 -4.50 -6.96 8.79
C ILE A 98 -4.61 -8.47 8.94
N ALA A 99 -3.57 -9.23 8.52
CA ALA A 99 -3.56 -10.69 8.63
C ALA A 99 -3.65 -11.20 10.08
N ARG A 100 -3.12 -10.44 11.05
CA ARG A 100 -3.17 -10.78 12.49
C ARG A 100 -4.45 -10.35 13.18
N ASN A 101 -5.14 -9.33 12.66
CA ASN A 101 -6.26 -8.67 13.34
C ASN A 101 -7.62 -8.86 12.63
N SER A 102 -7.67 -9.56 11.49
CA SER A 102 -8.88 -9.81 10.69
C SER A 102 -8.80 -11.10 9.86
N ASP A 103 -9.72 -11.32 8.91
CA ASP A 103 -9.68 -12.45 7.96
C ASP A 103 -8.64 -12.31 6.83
N GLY A 104 -8.08 -11.11 6.66
CA GLY A 104 -7.01 -10.81 5.71
C GLY A 104 -7.34 -9.69 4.73
N VAL A 105 -6.38 -9.41 3.85
CA VAL A 105 -6.49 -8.36 2.83
C VAL A 105 -7.36 -8.86 1.66
N TYR A 106 -8.33 -8.06 1.24
CA TYR A 106 -9.06 -8.23 -0.02
C TYR A 106 -8.29 -7.60 -1.19
N GLU A 107 -7.89 -6.33 -1.05
CA GLU A 107 -7.09 -5.58 -2.01
C GLU A 107 -6.33 -4.46 -1.29
N GLY A 108 -5.04 -4.33 -1.57
CA GLY A 108 -4.16 -3.34 -0.97
C GLY A 108 -3.41 -2.55 -2.03
N ILE A 109 -3.49 -1.22 -1.99
CA ILE A 109 -2.81 -0.34 -2.95
C ILE A 109 -1.93 0.67 -2.20
N ALA A 110 -0.68 0.81 -2.64
CA ALA A 110 0.14 1.96 -2.31
C ALA A 110 0.06 2.98 -3.46
N ILE A 111 -0.51 4.16 -3.23
CA ILE A 111 -0.68 5.18 -4.28
C ILE A 111 0.64 5.90 -4.62
N GLY A 112 1.59 5.87 -3.69
CA GLY A 112 2.93 6.43 -3.84
C GLY A 112 3.14 7.75 -3.08
N GLY A 113 4.41 8.02 -2.76
CA GLY A 113 4.84 9.17 -1.95
C GLY A 113 4.97 10.49 -2.72
N ASP A 114 4.80 10.48 -4.04
CA ASP A 114 4.88 11.69 -4.85
C ASP A 114 3.71 12.66 -4.55
N ARG A 115 3.98 13.97 -4.69
CA ARG A 115 3.00 15.04 -4.42
C ARG A 115 1.72 14.90 -5.27
N TYR A 116 1.86 14.44 -6.52
CA TYR A 116 0.76 14.20 -7.44
C TYR A 116 0.74 12.72 -7.83
N PRO A 117 0.13 11.84 -7.02
CA PRO A 117 0.00 10.44 -7.40
C PRO A 117 -0.95 10.30 -8.59
N GLY A 118 -0.75 9.25 -9.38
CA GLY A 118 -1.54 8.93 -10.56
C GLY A 118 -3.01 8.64 -10.25
N THR A 119 -3.23 8.03 -9.09
CA THR A 119 -4.52 7.81 -8.45
C THR A 119 -4.45 8.22 -6.99
N THR A 120 -5.60 8.59 -6.46
CA THR A 120 -5.78 9.15 -5.13
C THR A 120 -6.35 8.12 -4.16
N PHE A 121 -6.34 8.42 -2.86
CA PHE A 121 -7.09 7.68 -1.84
C PHE A 121 -8.54 7.48 -2.26
N ILE A 122 -9.15 8.54 -2.79
CA ILE A 122 -10.57 8.57 -3.18
C ILE A 122 -10.85 7.62 -4.33
N ASP A 123 -10.00 7.60 -5.35
CA ASP A 123 -10.16 6.70 -6.50
C ASP A 123 -10.24 5.24 -6.04
N HIS A 124 -9.42 4.83 -5.07
CA HIS A 124 -9.44 3.48 -4.55
C HIS A 124 -10.57 3.23 -3.55
N LEU A 125 -10.88 4.19 -2.67
CA LEU A 125 -12.00 4.09 -1.73
C LEU A 125 -13.34 3.96 -2.45
N LEU A 126 -13.57 4.67 -3.56
CA LEU A 126 -14.79 4.52 -4.36
C LEU A 126 -14.90 3.12 -4.98
N ARG A 127 -13.79 2.53 -5.46
CA ARG A 127 -13.79 1.14 -5.94
C ARG A 127 -14.09 0.16 -4.83
N TYR A 128 -13.50 0.37 -3.65
CA TYR A 128 -13.72 -0.48 -2.47
C TYR A 128 -15.15 -0.37 -1.95
N GLN A 129 -15.72 0.83 -1.93
CA GLN A 129 -17.11 1.09 -1.61
C GLN A 129 -18.05 0.33 -2.56
N ALA A 130 -17.78 0.36 -3.87
CA ALA A 130 -18.58 -0.35 -4.87
C ALA A 130 -18.46 -1.88 -4.82
N ASN A 131 -17.35 -2.43 -4.31
CA ASN A 131 -17.10 -3.87 -4.33
C ASN A 131 -17.78 -4.58 -3.15
N PRO A 132 -18.77 -5.47 -3.36
CA PRO A 132 -19.51 -6.11 -2.27
C PRO A 132 -18.66 -7.00 -1.36
N GLU A 133 -17.51 -7.51 -1.82
CA GLU A 133 -16.63 -8.35 -1.01
C GLU A 133 -15.82 -7.55 0.02
N VAL A 134 -15.60 -6.26 -0.22
CA VAL A 134 -14.93 -5.38 0.74
C VAL A 134 -15.93 -4.98 1.83
N LYS A 135 -15.60 -5.29 3.09
CA LYS A 135 -16.44 -4.97 4.26
C LYS A 135 -15.84 -3.87 5.12
N ILE A 136 -14.51 -3.74 5.14
CA ILE A 136 -13.78 -2.71 5.88
C ILE A 136 -12.81 -2.02 4.92
N MET A 137 -12.77 -0.69 4.98
CA MET A 137 -11.78 0.10 4.26
C MET A 137 -10.75 0.66 5.25
N MET A 138 -9.46 0.52 4.95
CA MET A 138 -8.38 1.11 5.73
C MET A 138 -7.64 2.17 4.94
N VAL A 139 -7.31 3.28 5.60
CA VAL A 139 -6.56 4.38 5.00
C VAL A 139 -5.35 4.70 5.86
N LEU A 140 -4.16 4.65 5.27
CA LEU A 140 -2.94 5.13 5.91
C LEU A 140 -2.48 6.40 5.20
N GLY A 141 -2.94 7.53 5.75
CA GLY A 141 -2.62 8.89 5.32
C GLY A 141 -1.25 9.35 5.82
N GLU A 142 -0.87 10.56 5.44
CA GLU A 142 0.41 11.15 5.82
C GLU A 142 0.26 12.66 6.06
N VAL A 143 1.25 13.28 6.70
CA VAL A 143 1.39 14.73 6.74
C VAL A 143 1.58 15.31 5.33
N GLY A 144 1.05 16.50 5.06
CA GLY A 144 1.16 17.17 3.76
C GLY A 144 -0.03 16.93 2.85
N GLY A 145 -0.46 17.97 2.11
CA GLY A 145 -1.66 17.91 1.28
C GLY A 145 -2.97 17.83 2.07
N VAL A 146 -4.10 17.77 1.34
CA VAL A 146 -5.46 17.88 1.90
C VAL A 146 -6.41 16.78 1.40
N GLU A 147 -5.86 15.71 0.84
CA GLU A 147 -6.62 14.65 0.19
C GLU A 147 -7.55 13.89 1.15
N GLU A 148 -7.14 13.70 2.40
CA GLU A 148 -7.93 12.99 3.40
C GLU A 148 -9.21 13.75 3.81
N TYR A 149 -9.28 15.06 3.59
CA TYR A 149 -10.51 15.83 3.81
C TYR A 149 -11.60 15.48 2.80
N GLU A 150 -11.21 15.03 1.61
CA GLU A 150 -12.17 14.58 0.60
C GLU A 150 -12.89 13.31 1.05
N ILE A 151 -12.24 12.47 1.86
CA ILE A 151 -12.89 11.34 2.53
C ILE A 151 -14.01 11.85 3.45
N CYS A 152 -13.74 12.90 4.22
CA CYS A 152 -14.76 13.52 5.09
C CYS A 152 -15.95 14.01 4.27
N ARG A 153 -15.70 14.72 3.16
CA ARG A 153 -16.74 15.22 2.26
C ARG A 153 -17.62 14.08 1.74
N LEU A 154 -17.02 12.99 1.27
CA LEU A 154 -17.76 11.85 0.73
C LEU A 154 -18.53 11.04 1.77
N ILE A 155 -18.10 11.07 3.04
CA ILE A 155 -18.89 10.52 4.16
C ILE A 155 -20.11 11.41 4.42
N ASP A 156 -19.92 12.73 4.48
CA ASP A 156 -21.01 13.69 4.70
C ASP A 156 -22.08 13.59 3.58
N GLU A 157 -21.64 13.33 2.35
CA GLU A 157 -22.50 13.07 1.17
C GLU A 157 -23.09 11.66 1.12
N LYS A 158 -22.78 10.79 2.10
CA LYS A 158 -23.23 9.39 2.18
C LYS A 158 -22.82 8.54 0.98
N ILE A 159 -21.74 8.92 0.30
CA ILE A 159 -21.16 8.14 -0.79
C ILE A 159 -20.31 7.01 -0.22
N LEU A 160 -19.47 7.33 0.77
CA LEU A 160 -18.74 6.33 1.55
C LEU A 160 -19.58 5.93 2.76
N THR A 161 -20.09 4.70 2.74
CA THR A 161 -20.97 4.17 3.80
C THR A 161 -20.40 2.98 4.53
N LYS A 162 -19.41 2.29 3.95
CA LYS A 162 -18.69 1.21 4.63
C LYS A 162 -17.80 1.75 5.74
N PRO A 163 -17.57 0.99 6.81
CA PRO A 163 -16.74 1.44 7.92
C PRO A 163 -15.29 1.65 7.47
N ILE A 164 -14.72 2.77 7.90
CA ILE A 164 -13.36 3.19 7.58
C ILE A 164 -12.53 3.23 8.87
N VAL A 165 -11.36 2.60 8.85
CA VAL A 165 -10.32 2.77 9.87
C VAL A 165 -9.18 3.57 9.25
N ALA A 166 -8.82 4.72 9.82
CA ALA A 166 -7.83 5.59 9.21
C ALA A 166 -6.83 6.13 10.23
N TRP A 167 -5.59 6.30 9.78
CA TRP A 167 -4.55 6.98 10.54
C TRP A 167 -3.65 7.78 9.60
N CYS A 168 -3.45 9.06 9.90
CA CYS A 168 -2.48 9.91 9.22
C CYS A 168 -1.19 9.93 10.05
N ILE A 169 -0.07 9.47 9.46
CA ILE A 169 1.25 9.48 10.10
C ILE A 169 1.91 10.87 9.98
N GLY A 170 2.96 11.12 10.77
CA GLY A 170 3.66 12.42 10.79
C GLY A 170 3.19 13.38 11.90
N THR A 171 2.57 12.86 12.96
CA THR A 171 2.15 13.63 14.14
C THR A 171 3.32 14.23 14.92
N CYS A 172 4.55 13.75 14.71
CA CYS A 172 5.76 14.34 15.27
C CYS A 172 6.12 15.70 14.65
N ALA A 173 5.56 16.07 13.49
CA ALA A 173 5.88 17.32 12.80
C ALA A 173 5.70 18.55 13.71
N LYS A 174 4.69 18.55 14.58
CA LYS A 174 4.43 19.63 15.56
C LYS A 174 5.47 19.80 16.65
N LEU A 175 6.31 18.78 16.87
CA LEU A 175 7.36 18.81 17.88
C LEU A 175 8.59 19.56 17.38
N PHE A 176 8.71 19.75 16.07
CA PHE A 176 9.79 20.51 15.46
C PHE A 176 9.46 22.01 15.43
N PRO A 177 10.43 22.88 15.77
CA PRO A 177 10.21 24.32 15.76
C PRO A 177 10.23 24.95 14.35
N TYR A 178 10.48 24.16 13.31
CA TYR A 178 10.56 24.57 11.91
C TYR A 178 9.90 23.53 11.00
N GLU A 179 9.62 23.91 9.75
CA GLU A 179 9.07 23.02 8.73
C GLU A 179 10.08 21.93 8.36
N VAL A 180 9.63 20.68 8.38
CA VAL A 180 10.46 19.51 8.03
C VAL A 180 9.86 18.83 6.80
N GLN A 181 10.68 18.73 5.74
CA GLN A 181 10.39 17.86 4.62
C GLN A 181 10.77 16.42 5.01
N PHE A 182 9.78 15.52 5.07
CA PHE A 182 10.04 14.10 5.27
C PHE A 182 10.41 13.41 3.95
N GLY A 183 10.77 12.11 4.03
CA GLY A 183 11.34 11.37 2.91
C GLY A 183 10.50 11.35 1.64
N HIS A 184 9.19 11.18 1.74
CA HIS A 184 8.30 11.26 0.57
C HIS A 184 8.18 12.70 0.07
N ALA A 185 8.19 12.89 -1.24
CA ALA A 185 8.09 14.23 -1.85
C ALA A 185 6.83 15.02 -1.44
N GLY A 186 5.71 14.34 -1.20
CA GLY A 186 4.47 14.96 -0.71
C GLY A 186 4.41 15.23 0.79
N ALA A 187 5.36 14.73 1.58
CA ALA A 187 5.31 14.74 3.04
C ALA A 187 5.88 16.02 3.64
N CYS A 188 5.23 17.14 3.35
CA CYS A 188 5.53 18.46 3.87
C CYS A 188 4.24 19.22 4.14
N ALA A 189 4.05 19.67 5.38
CA ALA A 189 2.91 20.51 5.75
C ALA A 189 3.28 21.98 5.62
N THR A 190 2.59 22.68 4.72
CA THR A 190 2.73 24.13 4.51
C THR A 190 1.70 24.95 5.29
N GLY A 191 0.80 24.27 6.01
CA GLY A 191 -0.24 24.90 6.82
C GLY A 191 -0.86 23.94 7.82
N GLN A 192 -1.64 24.46 8.78
CA GLN A 192 -2.21 23.64 9.85
C GLN A 192 -3.16 22.55 9.35
N THR A 193 -3.90 22.80 8.28
CA THR A 193 -4.78 21.80 7.65
C THR A 193 -4.00 20.62 7.07
N GLU A 194 -2.74 20.80 6.72
CA GLU A 194 -1.91 19.72 6.15
C GLU A 194 -1.26 18.86 7.24
N THR A 195 -1.41 19.22 8.52
CA THR A 195 -0.85 18.45 9.63
C THR A 195 -1.60 17.14 9.85
N ALA A 196 -0.86 16.08 10.21
CA ALA A 196 -1.44 14.77 10.48
C ALA A 196 -2.50 14.82 11.60
N ASP A 197 -2.26 15.60 12.66
CA ASP A 197 -3.21 15.77 13.76
C ASP A 197 -4.54 16.40 13.30
N ALA A 198 -4.49 17.45 12.47
CA ALA A 198 -5.68 18.11 11.95
C ALA A 198 -6.51 17.17 11.07
N LYS A 199 -5.85 16.36 10.24
CA LYS A 199 -6.49 15.33 9.40
C LYS A 199 -7.13 14.23 10.26
N ASN A 200 -6.39 13.68 11.23
CA ASN A 200 -6.89 12.67 12.16
C ASN A 200 -8.12 13.17 12.93
N LEU A 201 -8.09 14.41 13.44
CA LEU A 201 -9.23 15.02 14.11
C LEU A 201 -10.42 15.21 13.16
N ALA A 202 -10.17 15.64 11.92
CA ALA A 202 -11.22 15.84 10.93
C ALA A 202 -11.93 14.54 10.58
N LEU A 203 -11.18 13.46 10.32
CA LEU A 203 -11.69 12.12 10.05
C LEU A 203 -12.50 11.58 11.24
N LYS A 204 -11.95 11.69 12.45
CA LYS A 204 -12.62 11.23 13.69
C LYS A 204 -13.98 11.90 13.90
N LYS A 205 -14.11 13.19 13.59
CA LYS A 205 -15.38 13.94 13.69
C LYS A 205 -16.48 13.43 12.75
N ARG A 206 -16.14 12.71 11.68
CA ARG A 206 -17.09 12.14 10.70
C ARG A 206 -17.32 10.64 10.91
N GLY A 207 -16.99 10.11 12.08
CA GLY A 207 -17.24 8.71 12.42
C GLY A 207 -16.24 7.72 11.81
N VAL A 208 -15.15 8.20 11.21
CA VAL A 208 -14.01 7.33 10.87
C VAL A 208 -13.37 6.85 12.16
N ILE A 209 -13.02 5.57 12.21
CA ILE A 209 -12.33 4.98 13.35
C ILE A 209 -10.86 5.38 13.27
N VAL A 210 -10.49 6.36 14.10
CA VAL A 210 -9.12 6.89 14.19
C VAL A 210 -8.53 6.50 15.54
N PRO A 211 -7.49 5.64 15.59
CA PRO A 211 -6.84 5.24 16.83
C PRO A 211 -6.11 6.42 17.50
N GLN A 212 -5.57 6.21 18.71
CA GLN A 212 -4.76 7.23 19.39
C GLN A 212 -3.36 7.34 18.81
N SER A 213 -2.80 6.21 18.37
CA SER A 213 -1.48 6.10 17.78
C SER A 213 -1.47 5.05 16.67
N PHE A 214 -0.35 4.94 15.94
CA PHE A 214 -0.18 3.87 14.96
C PHE A 214 -0.15 2.47 15.61
N GLU A 215 0.31 2.35 16.86
CA GLU A 215 0.38 1.07 17.59
C GLU A 215 -1.02 0.48 17.80
N ASP A 216 -2.02 1.33 18.04
CA ASP A 216 -3.40 0.92 18.26
C ASP A 216 -4.16 0.62 16.96
N PHE A 217 -3.53 0.78 15.79
CA PHE A 217 -4.22 0.66 14.50
C PHE A 217 -4.74 -0.76 14.25
N GLY A 218 -3.96 -1.77 14.63
CA GLY A 218 -4.38 -3.17 14.60
C GLY A 218 -5.51 -3.48 15.58
N ILE A 219 -5.47 -2.89 16.78
CA ILE A 219 -6.50 -3.05 17.81
C ILE A 219 -7.83 -2.48 17.33
N ALA A 220 -7.81 -1.26 16.77
CA ALA A 220 -8.99 -0.61 16.21
C ALA A 220 -9.61 -1.43 15.06
N LEU A 221 -8.78 -1.99 14.17
CA LEU A 221 -9.24 -2.91 13.13
C LEU A 221 -9.88 -4.16 13.73
N ASN A 222 -9.24 -4.79 14.72
CA ASN A 222 -9.73 -6.03 15.32
C ASN A 222 -11.10 -5.86 15.98
N GLN A 223 -11.27 -4.78 16.74
CA GLN A 223 -12.56 -4.45 17.38
C GLN A 223 -13.67 -4.28 16.34
N LEU A 224 -13.42 -3.53 15.27
CA LEU A 224 -14.37 -3.38 14.17
C LEU A 224 -14.66 -4.73 13.50
N TYR A 225 -13.63 -5.51 13.18
CA TYR A 225 -13.77 -6.80 12.52
C TYR A 225 -14.65 -7.76 13.35
N ILE A 226 -14.39 -7.89 14.65
CA ILE A 226 -15.21 -8.71 15.56
C ILE A 226 -16.67 -8.25 15.54
N SER A 227 -16.92 -6.94 15.65
CA SER A 227 -18.30 -6.42 15.62
C SER A 227 -19.05 -6.75 14.32
N LEU A 228 -18.35 -6.77 13.18
CA LEU A 228 -18.94 -7.12 11.88
C LEU A 228 -19.15 -8.62 11.70
N VAL A 229 -18.34 -9.45 12.35
CA VAL A 229 -18.54 -10.90 12.44
C VAL A 229 -19.77 -11.21 13.31
N GLU A 230 -19.88 -10.57 14.48
CA GLU A 230 -21.04 -10.71 15.39
C GLU A 230 -22.34 -10.25 14.74
N ALA A 231 -22.30 -9.15 13.97
CA ALA A 231 -23.43 -8.67 13.17
C ALA A 231 -23.73 -9.55 11.93
N GLY A 232 -22.94 -10.59 11.66
CA GLY A 232 -23.11 -11.49 10.51
C GLY A 232 -22.78 -10.86 9.14
N THR A 233 -22.19 -9.66 9.13
CA THR A 233 -21.77 -8.96 7.90
C THR A 233 -20.55 -9.62 7.27
N ILE A 234 -19.62 -10.09 8.11
CA ILE A 234 -18.47 -10.91 7.71
C ILE A 234 -18.74 -12.35 8.15
N LYS A 235 -18.62 -13.29 7.22
CA LYS A 235 -18.69 -14.73 7.51
C LYS A 235 -17.27 -15.30 7.46
N ILE A 236 -16.83 -15.88 8.57
CA ILE A 236 -15.52 -16.53 8.65
C ILE A 236 -15.49 -17.68 7.65
N LYS A 237 -14.49 -17.66 6.76
CA LYS A 237 -14.22 -18.73 5.79
C LYS A 237 -13.17 -19.67 6.37
N GLU A 238 -13.26 -20.95 6.02
CA GLU A 238 -12.23 -21.92 6.35
C GLU A 238 -10.89 -21.53 5.70
N GLU A 239 -9.79 -21.76 6.42
CA GLU A 239 -8.45 -21.45 5.90
C GLU A 239 -8.06 -22.49 4.84
N PRO A 240 -7.81 -22.08 3.58
CA PRO A 240 -7.34 -23.00 2.57
C PRO A 240 -5.90 -23.45 2.88
N PRO A 241 -5.46 -24.61 2.40
CA PRO A 241 -4.09 -25.06 2.59
C PRO A 241 -3.10 -24.08 1.97
N VAL A 242 -1.98 -23.87 2.66
CA VAL A 242 -0.90 -23.02 2.16
C VAL A 242 -0.29 -23.68 0.92
N PRO A 243 -0.18 -22.97 -0.22
CA PRO A 243 0.51 -23.49 -1.39
C PRO A 243 1.98 -23.79 -1.07
N THR A 244 2.42 -25.01 -1.38
CA THR A 244 3.81 -25.41 -1.18
C THR A 244 4.62 -25.11 -2.42
N ILE A 245 5.70 -24.34 -2.26
CA ILE A 245 6.67 -24.05 -3.31
C ILE A 245 8.05 -24.49 -2.79
N PRO A 246 8.83 -25.23 -3.59
CA PRO A 246 10.18 -25.62 -3.19
C PRO A 246 11.05 -24.41 -2.85
N VAL A 247 11.90 -24.56 -1.83
CA VAL A 247 12.86 -23.52 -1.45
C VAL A 247 13.89 -23.35 -2.57
N ASP A 248 14.19 -22.10 -2.92
CA ASP A 248 15.23 -21.78 -3.90
C ASP A 248 16.60 -22.33 -3.49
N TYR A 249 17.34 -22.87 -4.45
CA TYR A 249 18.65 -23.48 -4.21
C TYR A 249 19.62 -22.52 -3.50
N GLU A 250 19.67 -21.25 -3.93
CA GLU A 250 20.56 -20.24 -3.33
C GLU A 250 20.18 -19.96 -1.87
N TRP A 251 18.88 -19.91 -1.56
CA TRP A 251 18.40 -19.70 -0.20
C TRP A 251 18.70 -20.90 0.69
N ALA A 252 18.43 -22.12 0.20
CA ALA A 252 18.74 -23.35 0.91
C ALA A 252 20.25 -23.51 1.17
N ARG A 253 21.10 -23.11 0.20
CA ARG A 253 22.56 -23.09 0.36
C ARG A 253 22.99 -22.03 1.36
N LYS A 254 22.43 -20.82 1.30
CA LYS A 254 22.76 -19.70 2.22
C LYS A 254 22.40 -20.03 3.67
N LEU A 255 21.29 -20.73 3.89
CA LEU A 255 20.86 -21.21 5.21
C LEU A 255 21.57 -22.49 5.67
N GLY A 256 22.43 -23.08 4.84
CA GLY A 256 23.15 -24.33 5.18
C GLY A 256 22.27 -25.58 5.24
N LEU A 257 21.06 -25.54 4.65
CA LEU A 257 20.13 -26.68 4.61
C LEU A 257 20.61 -27.79 3.67
N ILE A 258 21.43 -27.43 2.68
CA ILE A 258 21.99 -28.34 1.69
C ILE A 258 23.48 -28.08 1.51
N ARG A 259 24.21 -29.11 1.09
CA ARG A 259 25.59 -29.01 0.61
C ARG A 259 25.66 -29.52 -0.82
N LYS A 260 26.32 -28.78 -1.70
CA LYS A 260 26.59 -29.19 -3.08
C LYS A 260 28.10 -29.19 -3.28
N PRO A 261 28.73 -30.31 -3.71
CA PRO A 261 30.16 -30.34 -3.98
C PRO A 261 30.50 -29.40 -5.15
N SER A 262 31.66 -28.75 -5.06
CA SER A 262 32.20 -27.95 -6.17
C SER A 262 32.71 -28.87 -7.28
N SER A 263 32.38 -28.55 -8.52
CA SER A 263 32.84 -29.32 -9.69
C SER A 263 34.24 -28.90 -10.16
N PHE A 264 34.72 -27.73 -9.73
CA PHE A 264 36.00 -27.14 -10.14
C PHE A 264 36.81 -26.72 -8.92
N ILE A 265 38.13 -26.72 -9.07
CA ILE A 265 39.10 -26.24 -8.08
C ILE A 265 40.02 -25.25 -8.79
N SER A 266 40.13 -24.03 -8.26
CA SER A 266 41.14 -23.05 -8.65
C SER A 266 42.09 -22.86 -7.47
N SER A 267 43.39 -22.80 -7.72
CA SER A 267 44.42 -22.61 -6.68
C SER A 267 45.43 -21.50 -7.01
N ILE A 268 45.18 -20.72 -8.07
CA ILE A 268 46.12 -19.69 -8.56
C ILE A 268 45.59 -18.27 -8.44
N VAL A 269 44.27 -18.08 -8.44
CA VAL A 269 43.59 -16.77 -8.39
C VAL A 269 42.25 -16.93 -7.67
N ASP A 270 41.85 -15.92 -6.89
CA ASP A 270 40.52 -15.79 -6.27
C ASP A 270 39.97 -14.37 -6.46
N GLU A 271 39.21 -14.17 -7.53
CA GLU A 271 38.63 -12.87 -7.92
C GLU A 271 37.30 -12.52 -7.23
N ARG A 272 36.88 -13.32 -6.23
CA ARG A 272 35.58 -13.12 -5.56
C ARG A 272 35.62 -12.04 -4.48
N GLY A 273 36.82 -11.68 -4.02
CA GLY A 273 37.06 -10.65 -3.01
C GLY A 273 37.09 -9.24 -3.59
N ASP A 274 37.32 -8.25 -2.72
CA ASP A 274 37.42 -6.84 -3.11
C ASP A 274 38.72 -6.51 -3.86
N GLU A 275 39.74 -7.38 -3.75
CA GLU A 275 41.02 -7.29 -4.46
C GLU A 275 41.33 -8.63 -5.14
N LEU A 276 42.09 -8.56 -6.24
CA LEU A 276 42.58 -9.72 -6.99
C LEU A 276 43.84 -10.31 -6.35
#